data_AF-A0A524E687-F1
#
_entry.id   AF-A0A524E687-F1
#
_cell.length_a   1.000
_cell.length_b   1.000
_cell.length_c   1.000
_cell.angle_alpha   90.00
_cell.angle_beta   90.00
_cell.angle_gamma   90.00
#
_symmetry.space_group_name_H-M   'P 1'
#
loop_
_entity.id
_entity.type
_entity.pdbx_description
1 polymer ?
#
loop_
_entity_poly.entity_id
_entity_poly.type
_entity_poly.pdbx_seq_one_letter_code
_entity_poly.pdbx_strand_id
1 'polypeptide(L)'
;MSDTIKINLKQVSFEPNINFTYKRIRSELINFLTRNYSLVDDNHDIISILDLRVVEFPRLIEIPELIASNIIQKFLNDLKILKRFFGYCKLKHDPTNLSKMVNFYLHKIHRIAPVFNFKRAKINLKSLYLLFSKKNFWPQISTQLAIIIYITDKLDKNFSKNEKLMQKNIRLLCNCSAYAFHRTRKKLEIDEIIRK
;
A
#
# COMPACT_ATOMS: atom_id res chain seq x y z
N MET A 1 -52.14 0.73 -26.95
CA MET A 1 -51.31 1.94 -26.81
C MET A 1 -50.70 1.89 -25.42
N SER A 2 -49.38 1.78 -25.35
CA SER A 2 -48.61 1.47 -24.14
C SER A 2 -48.22 2.76 -23.43
N ASP A 3 -48.79 3.01 -22.26
CA ASP A 3 -48.41 4.14 -21.41
C ASP A 3 -47.01 3.90 -20.81
N THR A 4 -46.04 4.60 -21.38
CA THR A 4 -44.68 4.74 -20.86
C THR A 4 -44.71 5.40 -19.49
N ILE A 5 -44.46 4.62 -18.44
CA ILE A 5 -44.19 5.11 -17.09
C ILE A 5 -42.87 5.90 -17.14
N LYS A 6 -42.95 7.23 -17.14
CA LYS A 6 -41.81 8.12 -16.90
C LYS A 6 -41.42 8.03 -15.42
N ILE A 7 -40.41 7.22 -15.11
CA ILE A 7 -39.79 7.20 -13.79
C ILE A 7 -39.09 8.54 -13.59
N ASN A 8 -39.70 9.39 -12.76
CA ASN A 8 -39.18 10.70 -12.39
C ASN A 8 -38.07 10.49 -11.34
N LEU A 9 -36.81 10.54 -11.76
CA LEU A 9 -35.61 10.48 -10.90
C LEU A 9 -35.44 11.78 -10.08
N LYS A 10 -36.50 12.23 -9.40
CA LYS A 10 -36.40 13.32 -8.43
C LYS A 10 -35.85 12.78 -7.12
N GLN A 11 -34.56 13.04 -6.96
CA GLN A 11 -33.93 13.45 -5.69
C GLN A 11 -34.32 12.60 -4.48
N VAL A 12 -33.72 11.41 -4.38
CA VAL A 12 -33.37 10.90 -3.05
C VAL A 12 -32.16 11.71 -2.61
N SER A 13 -32.41 12.84 -1.94
CA SER A 13 -31.38 13.59 -1.23
C SER A 13 -30.93 12.74 -0.05
N PHE A 14 -29.93 11.88 -0.29
CA PHE A 14 -29.05 11.47 0.80
C PHE A 14 -28.32 12.72 1.25
N GLU A 15 -28.67 13.26 2.42
CA GLU A 15 -27.79 14.15 3.16
C GLU A 15 -26.83 13.26 3.96
N PRO A 16 -25.56 13.08 3.56
CA PRO A 16 -24.60 12.50 4.46
C PRO A 16 -24.14 13.62 5.37
N ASN A 17 -24.55 13.56 6.63
CA ASN A 17 -24.05 14.43 7.70
C ASN A 17 -22.61 14.04 8.08
N ILE A 18 -21.71 14.02 7.10
CA ILE A 18 -20.36 13.49 7.23
C ILE A 18 -19.39 14.38 6.45
N ASN A 19 -18.77 15.31 7.17
CA ASN A 19 -17.73 16.17 6.65
C ASN A 19 -16.39 15.40 6.54
N PHE A 20 -16.33 14.34 5.72
CA PHE A 20 -15.06 13.70 5.38
C PHE A 20 -14.48 14.33 4.13
N THR A 21 -13.27 14.88 4.24
CA THR A 21 -12.50 15.34 3.07
C THR A 21 -12.17 14.13 2.19
N TYR A 22 -12.28 14.24 0.85
CA TYR A 22 -11.92 13.18 -0.11
C TYR A 22 -10.58 12.50 0.20
N LYS A 23 -9.59 13.28 0.68
CA LYS A 23 -8.27 12.79 1.08
C LYS A 23 -8.35 11.75 2.21
N ARG A 24 -9.21 11.95 3.21
CA ARG A 24 -9.41 11.04 4.34
C ARG A 24 -10.08 9.75 3.87
N ILE A 25 -11.19 9.87 3.15
CA ILE A 25 -11.90 8.74 2.54
C ILE A 25 -10.93 7.87 1.74
N ARG A 26 -10.15 8.50 0.85
CA ARG A 26 -9.15 7.79 0.04
C ARG A 26 -8.13 7.06 0.91
N SER A 27 -7.65 7.70 1.97
CA SER A 27 -6.64 7.10 2.85
C SER A 27 -7.18 5.88 3.58
N GLU A 28 -8.37 5.98 4.16
CA GLU A 28 -9.02 4.90 4.90
C GLU A 28 -9.37 3.74 3.98
N LEU A 29 -9.93 4.04 2.80
CA LEU A 29 -10.29 3.04 1.79
C LEU A 29 -9.07 2.24 1.30
N ILE A 30 -7.97 2.92 0.95
CA ILE A 30 -6.74 2.24 0.50
C ILE A 30 -6.09 1.46 1.65
N ASN A 31 -6.09 2.01 2.86
CA ASN A 31 -5.54 1.33 4.04
C ASN A 31 -6.32 0.05 4.35
N PHE A 32 -7.65 0.09 4.28
CA PHE A 32 -8.46 -1.10 4.44
C PHE A 32 -8.20 -2.14 3.35
N LEU A 33 -8.20 -1.73 2.08
CA LEU A 33 -7.95 -2.64 0.95
C LEU A 33 -6.61 -3.35 1.07
N THR A 34 -5.54 -2.61 1.35
CA THR A 34 -4.18 -3.16 1.45
C THR A 34 -3.96 -4.09 2.65
N ARG A 35 -4.84 -4.03 3.66
CA ARG A 35 -4.80 -4.91 4.84
C ARG A 35 -5.66 -6.15 4.68
N ASN A 36 -6.83 -6.02 4.04
CA ASN A 36 -7.84 -7.09 4.00
C ASN A 36 -7.87 -7.88 2.70
N TYR A 37 -7.39 -7.33 1.57
CA TYR A 37 -7.48 -7.97 0.26
C TYR A 37 -6.11 -8.18 -0.37
N SER A 38 -5.96 -9.29 -1.10
CA SER A 38 -4.87 -9.42 -2.05
C SER A 38 -5.00 -8.35 -3.11
N LEU A 39 -3.93 -7.62 -3.43
CA LEU A 39 -3.90 -6.72 -4.59
C LEU A 39 -3.22 -7.36 -5.81
N VAL A 40 -2.85 -8.63 -5.68
CA VAL A 40 -2.30 -9.45 -6.76
C VAL A 40 -3.12 -10.72 -6.95
N ASP A 41 -3.25 -11.15 -8.20
CA ASP A 41 -3.78 -12.45 -8.57
C ASP A 41 -2.70 -13.55 -8.44
N ASP A 42 -3.06 -14.78 -8.84
CA ASP A 42 -2.16 -15.93 -8.83
C ASP A 42 -1.01 -15.80 -9.85
N ASN A 43 -1.21 -14.99 -10.89
CA ASN A 43 -0.20 -14.64 -11.89
C ASN A 43 0.72 -13.50 -11.44
N HIS A 44 0.56 -13.01 -10.20
CA HIS A 44 1.30 -11.88 -9.63
C HIS A 44 1.05 -10.54 -10.34
N ASP A 45 -0.07 -10.44 -11.04
CA ASP A 45 -0.54 -9.22 -11.67
C ASP A 45 -1.55 -8.48 -10.80
N ILE A 46 -1.59 -7.16 -10.98
CA ILE A 46 -2.47 -6.29 -10.19
C ILE A 46 -3.90 -6.57 -10.61
N ILE A 47 -4.71 -7.03 -9.65
CA ILE A 47 -6.10 -7.39 -9.86
C ILE A 47 -6.90 -6.24 -10.48
N SER A 48 -7.97 -6.57 -11.18
CA SER A 48 -8.94 -5.58 -11.62
C SER A 48 -9.91 -5.23 -10.49
N ILE A 49 -10.60 -4.10 -10.63
CA ILE A 49 -11.68 -3.75 -9.69
C ILE A 49 -12.83 -4.76 -9.75
N LEU A 50 -13.00 -5.48 -10.86
CA LEU A 50 -14.04 -6.50 -11.02
C LEU A 50 -13.73 -7.74 -10.18
N ASP A 51 -12.45 -8.03 -9.97
CA ASP A 51 -11.99 -9.16 -9.14
C ASP A 51 -12.08 -8.83 -7.64
N LEU A 52 -12.04 -7.54 -7.30
CA LEU A 52 -12.46 -7.09 -5.98
C LEU A 52 -13.97 -7.24 -5.94
N ARG A 53 -14.47 -8.19 -5.14
CA ARG A 53 -15.87 -8.15 -4.70
C ARG A 53 -16.01 -6.94 -3.77
N VAL A 54 -16.09 -5.73 -4.34
CA VAL A 54 -16.23 -4.44 -3.65
C VAL A 54 -17.52 -4.37 -2.82
N VAL A 55 -18.39 -5.38 -2.98
CA VAL A 55 -19.76 -5.52 -2.46
C VAL A 55 -19.89 -5.32 -0.94
N GLU A 56 -18.84 -5.49 -0.14
CA GLU A 56 -18.95 -5.31 1.34
C GLU A 56 -18.46 -3.96 1.87
N PHE A 57 -17.73 -3.16 1.09
CA PHE A 57 -17.01 -2.01 1.63
C PHE A 57 -17.79 -0.68 1.68
N PRO A 58 -18.66 -0.34 0.72
CA PRO A 58 -19.53 0.84 0.82
C PRO A 58 -20.41 0.85 2.07
N ARG A 59 -20.74 -0.33 2.62
CA ARG A 59 -21.54 -0.47 3.84
C ARG A 59 -20.78 -0.11 5.12
N LEU A 60 -19.45 -0.12 5.12
CA LEU A 60 -18.64 0.13 6.31
C LEU A 60 -18.36 1.62 6.57
N ILE A 61 -18.56 2.50 5.57
CA ILE A 61 -18.17 3.92 5.68
C ILE A 61 -19.23 4.86 5.09
N GLU A 62 -20.41 4.37 4.70
CA GLU A 62 -21.49 5.19 4.13
C GLU A 62 -21.05 6.03 2.91
N ILE A 63 -20.05 5.55 2.15
CA ILE A 63 -19.55 6.23 0.95
C ILE A 63 -20.32 5.70 -0.27
N PRO A 64 -20.80 6.58 -1.17
CA PRO A 64 -21.38 6.16 -2.44
C PRO A 64 -20.45 5.22 -3.22
N GLU A 65 -20.99 4.09 -3.69
CA GLU A 65 -20.24 3.04 -4.38
C GLU A 65 -19.43 3.56 -5.57
N LEU A 66 -19.98 4.51 -6.32
CA LEU A 66 -19.30 5.17 -7.43
C LEU A 66 -18.02 5.89 -6.99
N ILE A 67 -18.05 6.58 -5.84
CA ILE A 67 -16.89 7.31 -5.31
C ILE A 67 -15.83 6.31 -4.86
N ALA A 68 -16.22 5.27 -4.12
CA ALA A 68 -15.32 4.21 -3.70
C ALA A 68 -14.66 3.55 -4.91
N SER A 69 -15.45 3.14 -5.90
CA SER A 69 -14.97 2.49 -7.12
C SER A 69 -13.97 3.35 -7.89
N ASN A 70 -14.25 4.65 -8.04
CA ASN A 70 -13.33 5.58 -8.68
C ASN A 70 -11.99 5.71 -7.94
N ILE A 71 -12.01 5.74 -6.60
CA ILE A 71 -10.80 5.79 -5.79
C ILE A 71 -9.98 4.51 -5.95
N ILE A 72 -10.63 3.35 -5.87
CA ILE A 72 -9.99 2.04 -6.00
C ILE A 72 -9.37 1.90 -7.39
N GLN A 73 -10.14 2.19 -8.44
CA GLN A 73 -9.66 2.08 -9.82
C GLN A 73 -8.44 2.98 -10.06
N LYS A 74 -8.47 4.22 -9.56
CA LYS A 74 -7.33 5.13 -9.65
C LYS A 74 -6.12 4.59 -8.89
N PHE A 75 -6.31 4.09 -7.68
CA PHE A 75 -5.24 3.50 -6.88
C PHE A 75 -4.60 2.29 -7.57
N LEU A 76 -5.39 1.36 -8.12
CA LEU A 76 -4.89 0.21 -8.87
C LEU A 76 -4.12 0.63 -10.13
N ASN A 77 -4.58 1.66 -10.82
CA ASN A 77 -3.86 2.23 -11.97
C ASN A 77 -2.51 2.86 -11.54
N ASP A 78 -2.49 3.63 -10.45
CA ASP A 78 -1.26 4.19 -9.88
C ASP A 78 -0.26 3.08 -9.51
N LEU A 79 -0.75 1.96 -8.96
CA LEU A 79 0.09 0.78 -8.69
C LEU A 79 0.66 0.16 -9.96
N LYS A 80 -0.12 0.05 -11.04
CA LYS A 80 0.35 -0.47 -12.33
C LYS A 80 1.47 0.41 -12.90
N ILE A 81 1.29 1.73 -12.83
CA ILE A 81 2.32 2.70 -13.24
C ILE A 81 3.57 2.55 -12.38
N LEU A 82 3.41 2.43 -11.06
CA LEU A 82 4.53 2.26 -10.13
C LEU A 82 5.30 0.95 -10.35
N LYS A 83 4.60 -0.17 -10.56
CA LYS A 83 5.18 -1.49 -10.89
C LYS A 83 6.02 -1.40 -12.16
N ARG A 84 5.48 -0.79 -13.22
CA ARG A 84 6.20 -0.54 -14.48
C ARG A 84 7.42 0.33 -14.26
N PHE A 85 7.28 1.44 -13.54
CA PHE A 85 8.38 2.36 -13.23
C PHE A 85 9.55 1.62 -12.55
N PHE A 86 9.29 0.84 -11.49
CA PHE A 86 10.34 0.07 -10.83
C PHE A 86 10.90 -1.06 -11.70
N GLY A 87 10.12 -1.60 -12.64
CA GLY A 87 10.59 -2.60 -13.61
C GLY A 87 11.57 -2.01 -14.63
N TYR A 88 11.31 -0.80 -15.12
CA TYR A 88 12.18 -0.11 -16.08
C TYR A 88 13.39 0.56 -15.43
N CYS A 89 13.20 1.15 -14.25
CA CYS A 89 14.29 1.80 -13.54
C CYS A 89 15.17 0.74 -12.86
N LYS A 90 16.31 0.41 -13.48
CA LYS A 90 17.42 -0.25 -12.80
C LYS A 90 17.99 0.70 -11.75
N LEU A 91 17.37 0.76 -10.59
CA LEU A 91 17.79 1.62 -9.49
C LEU A 91 19.20 1.24 -9.04
N LYS A 92 20.19 2.03 -9.48
CA LYS A 92 21.60 1.79 -9.16
C LYS A 92 21.86 2.08 -7.69
N HIS A 93 22.68 1.26 -7.06
CA HIS A 93 23.22 1.54 -5.73
C HIS A 93 24.34 2.56 -5.84
N ASP A 94 23.99 3.83 -5.70
CA ASP A 94 24.96 4.88 -5.38
C ASP A 94 25.01 5.07 -3.85
N PRO A 95 26.09 4.65 -3.17
CA PRO A 95 26.21 4.75 -1.71
C PRO A 95 26.07 6.18 -1.20
N THR A 96 26.48 7.18 -1.99
CA THR A 96 26.50 8.58 -1.57
C THR A 96 25.09 9.19 -1.45
N ASN A 97 24.14 8.67 -2.24
CA ASN A 97 22.77 9.19 -2.32
C ASN A 97 21.69 8.18 -1.94
N LEU A 98 22.08 6.97 -1.53
CA LEU A 98 21.16 5.85 -1.28
C LEU A 98 20.04 6.19 -0.28
N SER A 99 20.38 6.87 0.83
CA SER A 99 19.38 7.26 1.84
C SER A 99 18.37 8.28 1.30
N LYS A 100 18.85 9.29 0.56
CA LYS A 100 17.99 10.30 -0.08
C LYS A 100 17.05 9.64 -1.10
N MET A 101 17.58 8.73 -1.91
CA MET A 101 16.81 8.02 -2.93
C MET A 101 15.76 7.09 -2.32
N VAL A 102 16.10 6.30 -1.30
CA VAL A 102 15.12 5.44 -0.60
C VAL A 102 14.05 6.30 0.07
N ASN A 103 14.42 7.40 0.71
CA ASN A 103 13.45 8.33 1.31
C ASN A 103 12.51 8.96 0.25
N PHE A 104 13.05 9.34 -0.92
CA PHE A 104 12.25 9.84 -2.03
C PHE A 104 11.22 8.79 -2.50
N TYR A 105 11.63 7.54 -2.68
CA TYR A 105 10.70 6.48 -3.08
C TYR A 105 9.71 6.09 -1.97
N LEU A 106 10.11 6.08 -0.70
CA LEU A 106 9.17 5.93 0.43
C LEU A 106 8.08 7.00 0.37
N HIS A 107 8.45 8.25 0.08
CA HIS A 107 7.48 9.34 -0.05
C HIS A 107 6.53 9.13 -1.24
N LYS A 108 7.05 8.71 -2.40
CA LYS A 108 6.23 8.40 -3.58
C LYS A 108 5.25 7.26 -3.30
N ILE A 109 5.73 6.17 -2.70
CA ILE A 109 4.88 5.03 -2.28
C ILE A 109 3.83 5.51 -1.29
N HIS A 110 4.19 6.29 -0.26
CA HIS A 110 3.23 6.78 0.73
C HIS A 110 2.16 7.71 0.14
N ARG A 111 2.49 8.49 -0.90
CA ARG A 111 1.48 9.30 -1.62
C ARG A 111 0.45 8.41 -2.33
N ILE A 112 0.90 7.30 -2.92
CA ILE A 112 0.03 6.33 -3.61
C ILE A 112 -0.76 5.51 -2.58
N ALA A 113 -0.07 4.91 -1.62
CA ALA A 113 -0.63 4.09 -0.54
C ALA A 113 -0.26 4.67 0.83
N PRO A 114 -1.07 5.58 1.41
CA PRO A 114 -0.85 6.14 2.74
C PRO A 114 -1.24 5.14 3.85
N VAL A 115 -0.59 3.97 3.84
CA VAL A 115 -1.01 2.78 4.63
C VAL A 115 -0.03 2.41 5.73
N PHE A 116 1.04 3.19 5.89
CA PHE A 116 2.06 3.03 6.93
C PHE A 116 2.49 4.40 7.43
N ASN A 117 2.98 4.47 8.67
CA ASN A 117 3.45 5.73 9.25
C ASN A 117 4.76 6.21 8.58
N PHE A 118 4.66 7.18 7.68
CA PHE A 118 5.83 7.71 6.95
C PHE A 118 6.90 8.33 7.85
N LYS A 119 6.50 9.04 8.93
CA LYS A 119 7.47 9.63 9.87
C LYS A 119 8.30 8.53 10.54
N ARG A 120 7.64 7.45 10.98
CA ARG A 120 8.31 6.30 11.60
C ARG A 120 9.15 5.51 10.59
N ALA A 121 8.69 5.37 9.35
CA ALA A 121 9.47 4.74 8.28
C ALA A 121 10.82 5.43 8.04
N LYS A 122 10.88 6.77 8.12
CA LYS A 122 12.16 7.51 8.03
C LYS A 122 13.11 7.24 9.18
N ILE A 123 12.57 7.06 10.38
CA ILE A 123 13.38 6.72 11.57
C ILE A 123 13.93 5.29 11.40
N ASN A 124 13.05 4.35 11.05
CA ASN A 124 13.40 2.95 10.81
C ASN A 124 14.43 2.78 9.68
N LEU A 125 14.36 3.61 8.63
CA LEU A 125 15.34 3.66 7.55
C LEU A 125 16.78 3.88 8.08
N LYS A 126 16.96 4.83 9.02
CA LYS A 126 18.28 5.11 9.61
C LYS A 126 18.83 3.89 10.37
N SER A 127 18.00 3.31 11.24
CA SER A 127 18.39 2.12 12.01
C SER A 127 18.69 0.92 11.11
N LEU A 128 17.89 0.74 10.05
CA LEU A 128 18.08 -0.37 9.11
C LEU A 128 19.39 -0.23 8.32
N TYR A 129 19.81 0.99 7.98
CA TYR A 129 21.08 1.21 7.27
C TYR A 129 22.29 0.89 8.15
N LEU A 130 22.22 1.20 9.44
CA LEU A 130 23.23 0.75 10.40
C LEU A 130 23.30 -0.78 10.44
N LEU A 131 22.16 -1.46 10.39
CA LEU A 131 22.10 -2.91 10.36
C LEU A 131 22.64 -3.50 9.04
N PHE A 132 22.30 -2.93 7.88
CA PHE A 132 22.85 -3.31 6.58
C PHE A 132 24.38 -3.21 6.56
N SER A 133 24.92 -2.11 7.08
CA SER A 133 26.37 -1.90 7.21
C SER A 133 27.01 -2.95 8.12
N LYS A 134 26.46 -3.15 9.34
CA LYS A 134 26.96 -4.15 10.30
C LYS A 134 26.95 -5.58 9.76
N LYS A 135 25.93 -5.96 8.98
CA LYS A 135 25.80 -7.31 8.38
C LYS A 135 26.51 -7.41 7.02
N ASN A 136 27.24 -6.37 6.58
CA ASN A 136 27.88 -6.24 5.26
C ASN A 136 26.95 -6.70 4.12
N PHE A 137 25.71 -6.22 4.13
CA PHE A 137 24.66 -6.68 3.23
C PHE A 137 23.74 -5.55 2.84
N TRP A 138 23.75 -5.21 1.54
CA TRP A 138 22.96 -4.14 0.95
C TRP A 138 21.96 -4.71 -0.08
N PRO A 139 20.69 -4.94 0.32
CA PRO A 139 19.65 -5.38 -0.60
C PRO A 139 19.36 -4.34 -1.68
N GLN A 140 18.74 -4.75 -2.79
CA GLN A 140 18.20 -3.84 -3.79
C GLN A 140 17.23 -2.82 -3.19
N ILE A 141 17.16 -1.61 -3.75
CA ILE A 141 16.31 -0.52 -3.25
C ILE A 141 14.84 -0.94 -3.07
N SER A 142 14.25 -1.65 -4.04
CA SER A 142 12.90 -2.23 -3.93
C SER A 142 12.74 -3.09 -2.68
N THR A 143 13.76 -3.89 -2.36
CA THR A 143 13.77 -4.75 -1.18
C THR A 143 13.96 -3.94 0.10
N GLN A 144 14.83 -2.92 0.09
CA GLN A 144 14.97 -2.02 1.25
C GLN A 144 13.65 -1.32 1.59
N LEU A 145 12.95 -0.78 0.58
CA LEU A 145 11.63 -0.17 0.72
C LEU A 145 10.62 -1.13 1.36
N ALA A 146 10.54 -2.36 0.84
CA ALA A 146 9.63 -3.38 1.35
C ALA A 146 9.93 -3.74 2.81
N ILE A 147 11.19 -3.89 3.18
CA ILE A 147 11.61 -4.21 4.56
C ILE A 147 11.29 -3.06 5.52
N ILE A 148 11.54 -1.82 5.11
CA ILE A 148 11.23 -0.64 5.93
C ILE A 148 9.73 -0.55 6.20
N ILE A 149 8.90 -0.70 5.16
CA ILE A 149 7.44 -0.67 5.30
C ILE A 149 6.97 -1.82 6.19
N TYR A 150 7.51 -3.03 5.99
CA TYR A 150 7.20 -4.21 6.80
C TYR A 150 7.51 -3.99 8.28
N ILE A 151 8.72 -3.55 8.62
CA ILE A 151 9.11 -3.27 10.01
C ILE A 151 8.24 -2.17 10.60
N THR A 152 7.99 -1.10 9.83
CA THR A 152 7.18 0.04 10.28
C THR A 152 5.77 -0.38 10.63
N ASP A 153 5.11 -1.16 9.78
CA ASP A 153 3.77 -1.66 10.02
C ASP A 153 3.72 -2.67 11.17
N LYS A 154 4.70 -3.59 11.25
CA LYS A 154 4.75 -4.59 12.32
C LYS A 154 4.93 -3.98 13.70
N LEU A 155 5.72 -2.92 13.81
CA LEU A 155 5.94 -2.21 15.07
C LEU A 155 4.88 -1.15 15.38
N ASP A 156 3.94 -0.89 14.46
CA ASP A 156 2.85 0.06 14.70
C ASP A 156 1.91 -0.48 15.78
N LYS A 157 1.67 0.29 16.84
CA LYS A 157 0.78 -0.16 17.94
C LYS A 157 -0.69 0.11 17.64
N ASN A 158 -0.98 0.91 16.61
CA ASN A 158 -2.35 1.28 16.24
C ASN A 158 -3.11 0.16 15.51
N PHE A 159 -2.40 -0.89 15.07
CA PHE A 159 -2.99 -2.02 14.37
C PHE A 159 -2.67 -3.30 15.12
N SER A 160 -3.68 -4.13 15.37
CA SER A 160 -3.50 -5.46 15.93
C SER A 160 -2.73 -6.37 14.96
N LYS A 161 -2.36 -7.57 15.42
CA LYS A 161 -1.59 -8.54 14.62
C LYS A 161 -2.32 -8.96 13.34
N ASN A 162 -3.65 -9.04 13.39
CA ASN A 162 -4.50 -9.48 12.27
C ASN A 162 -4.83 -8.34 11.30
N GLU A 163 -4.59 -7.09 11.71
CA GLU A 163 -4.81 -5.91 10.89
C GLU A 163 -3.53 -5.44 10.19
N LYS A 164 -2.42 -6.15 10.32
CA LYS A 164 -1.15 -5.80 9.66
C LYS A 164 -1.25 -5.91 8.14
N LEU A 165 -0.47 -5.10 7.44
CA LEU A 165 -0.39 -5.16 5.98
C LEU A 165 0.01 -6.55 5.50
N MET A 166 -0.67 -7.02 4.46
CA MET A 166 -0.30 -8.28 3.83
C MET A 166 1.09 -8.18 3.21
N GLN A 167 1.96 -9.16 3.48
CA GLN A 167 3.32 -9.16 2.95
C GLN A 167 3.36 -9.10 1.42
N LYS A 168 2.41 -9.76 0.74
CA LYS A 168 2.25 -9.69 -0.72
C LYS A 168 1.95 -8.27 -1.22
N ASN A 169 1.15 -7.50 -0.49
CA ASN A 169 0.83 -6.13 -0.85
C ASN A 169 2.01 -5.18 -0.60
N ILE A 170 2.75 -5.37 0.50
CA ILE A 170 4.00 -4.63 0.75
C ILE A 170 5.01 -4.87 -0.40
N ARG A 171 5.16 -6.14 -0.79
CA ARG A 171 6.04 -6.53 -1.90
C ARG A 171 5.60 -5.91 -3.22
N LEU A 172 4.30 -5.92 -3.51
CA LEU A 172 3.73 -5.27 -4.70
C LEU A 172 4.05 -3.76 -4.72
N LEU A 173 3.80 -3.05 -3.61
CA LEU A 173 4.03 -1.60 -3.49
C LEU A 173 5.48 -1.20 -3.82
N CYS A 174 6.42 -2.09 -3.59
CA CYS A 174 7.85 -1.82 -3.74
C CYS A 174 8.48 -2.52 -4.95
N ASN A 175 7.71 -3.29 -5.73
CA ASN A 175 8.20 -4.19 -6.77
C ASN A 175 9.31 -5.14 -6.26
N CYS A 176 9.08 -5.77 -5.11
CA CYS A 176 10.03 -6.69 -4.48
C CYS A 176 9.58 -8.15 -4.64
N SER A 177 10.50 -9.03 -5.08
CA SER A 177 10.21 -10.46 -5.19
C SER A 177 10.05 -11.12 -3.82
N ALA A 178 9.28 -12.21 -3.75
CA ALA A 178 9.14 -13.01 -2.53
C ALA A 178 10.51 -13.46 -2.01
N TYR A 179 11.33 -14.01 -2.91
CA TYR A 179 12.67 -14.49 -2.58
C TYR A 179 13.56 -13.39 -1.97
N ALA A 180 13.68 -12.24 -2.62
CA ALA A 180 14.52 -11.14 -2.13
C ALA A 180 14.05 -10.64 -0.76
N PHE A 181 12.74 -10.53 -0.57
CA PHE A 181 12.12 -10.13 0.69
C PHE A 181 12.44 -11.12 1.82
N HIS A 182 12.15 -12.41 1.63
CA HIS A 182 12.36 -13.44 2.66
C HIS A 182 13.84 -13.65 2.96
N ARG A 183 14.71 -13.69 1.94
CA ARG A 183 16.16 -13.77 2.11
C ARG A 183 16.68 -12.62 2.96
N THR A 184 16.21 -11.39 2.68
CA THR A 184 16.64 -10.20 3.42
C THR A 184 16.14 -10.22 4.86
N ARG A 185 14.87 -10.56 5.10
CA ARG A 185 14.33 -10.69 6.47
C ARG A 185 15.11 -11.70 7.30
N LYS A 186 15.41 -12.88 6.72
CA LYS A 186 16.18 -13.93 7.39
C LYS A 186 17.60 -13.48 7.68
N LYS A 187 18.31 -12.94 6.68
CA LYS A 187 19.70 -12.51 6.82
C LYS A 187 19.91 -11.40 7.86
N LEU A 188 18.89 -10.58 8.07
CA LEU A 188 18.92 -9.48 9.04
C LEU A 188 18.23 -9.81 10.36
N GLU A 189 17.75 -11.05 10.55
CA GLU A 189 17.05 -11.50 11.76
C GLU A 189 15.88 -10.57 12.15
N ILE A 190 15.19 -10.00 11.16
CA ILE A 190 14.16 -8.97 11.39
C ILE A 190 13.05 -9.46 12.32
N ASP A 191 12.66 -10.72 12.19
CA ASP A 191 11.58 -11.29 12.99
C ASP A 191 11.98 -11.44 14.47
N GLU A 192 13.27 -11.60 14.77
CA GLU A 192 13.79 -11.61 16.15
C GLU A 192 13.81 -10.20 16.73
N ILE A 193 14.19 -9.20 15.92
CA ILE A 193 14.20 -7.78 16.31
C ILE A 193 12.78 -7.30 16.65
N ILE A 194 11.77 -7.73 15.89
CA ILE A 194 10.37 -7.32 16.10
C ILE A 194 9.75 -7.97 17.35
N ARG A 195 10.24 -9.15 17.77
CA ARG A 195 9.71 -9.86 18.94
C ARG A 195 10.24 -9.32 20.27
N LYS A 196 11.38 -8.63 20.26
CA LYS A 196 11.98 -7.98 21.42
C LYS A 196 11.33 -6.62 21.65
#